data_AF-A0A444S9B8-F1
#
_entry.id   AF-A0A444S9B8-F1
#
_cell.length_a   1.000
_cell.length_b   1.000
_cell.length_c   1.000
_cell.angle_alpha   90.00
_cell.angle_beta   90.00
_cell.angle_gamma   90.00
#
_symmetry.space_group_name_H-M   'P 1'
#
loop_
_entity.id
_entity.type
_entity.pdbx_description
1 polymer ?
#
loop_
_entity_poly.entity_id
_entity_poly.type
_entity_poly.pdbx_seq_one_letter_code
_entity_poly.pdbx_strand_id
1 'polypeptide(L)'
;MRSIADGETQDERPPSSHSFCSDALERLGIKDVNVPQWGDAPLTMDGRPLWDVAGDDENVPVFWGCGVTPQEAVIRADLEGTVMAHAPGHMLVLDCMEDQVLK
;
A
#
# COMPACT_ATOMS: atom_id res chain seq x y z
N MET A 1 24.55 14.82 0.51
CA MET A 1 23.58 14.30 1.48
C MET A 1 23.23 15.45 2.42
N ARG A 2 22.25 16.29 2.06
CA ARG A 2 21.81 17.41 2.91
C ARG A 2 20.64 16.91 3.73
N SER A 3 20.85 16.90 5.05
CA SER A 3 19.81 16.68 6.05
C SER A 3 18.73 17.74 5.88
N ILE A 4 17.48 17.32 5.71
CA ILE A 4 16.30 18.20 5.67
C ILE A 4 15.92 18.50 7.13
N ALA A 5 16.79 19.23 7.82
CA ALA A 5 16.62 19.53 9.25
C ALA A 5 16.44 21.03 9.55
N ASP A 6 16.55 21.93 8.58
CA ASP A 6 16.51 23.37 8.87
C ASP A 6 15.58 24.13 7.90
N GLY A 7 14.54 24.77 8.45
CA GLY A 7 13.71 25.75 7.73
C GLY A 7 12.28 25.91 8.26
N GLU A 8 12.13 26.84 9.21
CA GLU A 8 10.96 27.18 10.02
C GLU A 8 9.73 27.72 9.25
N THR A 9 8.50 27.45 9.73
CA THR A 9 7.51 28.46 10.17
C THR A 9 6.19 27.83 10.68
N GLN A 10 5.88 28.07 11.96
CA GLN A 10 4.56 28.15 12.61
C GLN A 10 3.60 26.94 12.54
N ASP A 11 3.76 25.98 13.45
CA ASP A 11 2.65 25.44 14.29
C ASP A 11 3.27 24.68 15.49
N GLU A 12 3.10 25.21 16.71
CA GLU A 12 3.62 24.59 17.95
C GLU A 12 2.74 23.40 18.39
N ARG A 13 2.80 22.30 17.65
CA ARG A 13 2.42 20.98 18.14
C ARG A 13 3.36 19.94 17.51
N PRO A 14 4.04 19.07 18.27
CA PRO A 14 4.81 17.98 17.66
C PRO A 14 3.85 17.21 16.75
N PRO A 15 4.22 16.88 15.50
CA PRO A 15 3.37 16.08 14.66
C PRO A 15 3.13 14.78 15.40
N SER A 16 1.91 14.59 15.92
CA SER A 16 1.48 13.27 16.35
C SER A 16 1.78 12.35 15.16
N SER A 17 2.42 11.23 15.40
CA SER A 17 2.73 10.13 14.46
C SER A 17 1.62 9.81 13.43
N HIS A 18 0.38 10.18 13.76
CA HIS A 18 -0.81 10.16 12.90
C HIS A 18 -0.70 11.05 11.64
N SER A 19 0.01 12.18 11.70
CA SER A 19 0.17 13.12 10.57
C SER A 19 1.07 12.56 9.47
N PHE A 20 2.23 12.00 9.85
CA PHE A 20 3.18 11.42 8.90
C PHE A 20 2.57 10.26 8.07
N CYS A 21 1.76 9.41 8.72
CA CYS A 21 1.05 8.33 8.05
C CYS A 21 0.01 8.88 7.06
N SER A 22 -0.76 9.89 7.46
CA SER A 22 -1.80 10.50 6.63
C SER A 22 -1.23 11.19 5.38
N ASP A 23 -0.14 11.94 5.55
CA ASP A 23 0.53 12.64 4.44
C ASP A 23 1.06 11.66 3.37
N ALA A 24 1.59 10.50 3.80
CA ALA A 24 2.07 9.46 2.90
C ALA A 24 0.94 8.82 2.09
N LEU A 25 -0.20 8.55 2.73
CA LEU A 25 -1.40 8.01 2.07
C LEU A 25 -1.93 8.97 1.01
N GLU A 26 -2.05 10.26 1.35
CA GLU A 26 -2.52 11.29 0.41
C GLU A 26 -1.61 11.40 -0.82
N ARG A 27 -0.29 11.37 -0.61
CA ARG A 27 0.70 11.39 -1.71
C ARG A 27 0.62 10.17 -2.62
N LEU A 28 0.18 9.02 -2.11
CA LEU A 28 -0.08 7.81 -2.90
C LEU A 28 -1.50 7.78 -3.50
N GLY A 29 -2.35 8.76 -3.19
CA GLY A 29 -3.74 8.81 -3.63
C GLY A 29 -4.66 7.80 -2.93
N ILE A 30 -4.25 7.27 -1.77
CA ILE A 30 -5.03 6.31 -0.98
C ILE A 30 -5.94 7.10 -0.05
N LYS A 31 -7.25 7.05 -0.32
CA LYS A 31 -8.26 7.81 0.44
C LYS A 31 -8.63 7.17 1.77
N ASP A 32 -8.73 5.85 1.78
CA ASP A 32 -9.05 5.06 2.98
C ASP A 32 -8.39 3.68 2.84
N VAL A 33 -7.53 3.34 3.80
CA VAL A 33 -6.80 2.07 3.82
C VAL A 33 -7.68 0.91 4.31
N ASN A 34 -8.79 1.20 5.00
CA ASN A 34 -9.73 0.17 5.47
C ASN A 34 -10.65 -0.33 4.37
N VAL A 35 -10.70 0.37 3.24
CA VAL A 35 -11.55 0.01 2.08
C VAL A 35 -10.66 -0.15 0.85
N PRO A 36 -9.85 -1.22 0.79
CA PRO A 36 -8.98 -1.45 -0.35
C PRO A 36 -9.81 -1.72 -1.61
N GLN A 37 -9.32 -1.25 -2.76
CA GLN A 37 -9.95 -1.57 -4.06
C GLN A 37 -9.82 -3.06 -4.39
N TRP A 38 -8.77 -3.70 -3.89
CA TRP A 38 -8.45 -5.10 -4.13
C TRP A 38 -8.04 -5.78 -2.82
N GLY A 39 -8.62 -6.96 -2.55
CA GLY A 39 -8.28 -7.78 -1.38
C GLY A 39 -8.96 -7.32 -0.09
N ASP A 40 -8.41 -7.75 1.04
CA ASP A 40 -8.94 -7.49 2.38
C ASP A 40 -8.22 -6.33 3.07
N ALA A 41 -8.92 -5.70 4.00
CA ALA A 41 -8.33 -4.63 4.82
C ALA A 41 -7.18 -5.17 5.68
N PRO A 42 -6.09 -4.39 5.86
CA PRO A 42 -4.97 -4.82 6.68
C PRO A 42 -5.36 -4.89 8.15
N LEU A 43 -4.85 -5.93 8.82
CA LEU A 43 -5.03 -6.17 10.24
C LEU A 43 -3.69 -6.08 10.97
N THR A 44 -3.73 -5.65 12.23
CA THR A 44 -2.63 -5.77 13.18
C THR A 44 -2.36 -7.24 13.51
N MET A 45 -1.24 -7.51 14.18
CA MET A 45 -0.85 -8.88 14.55
C MET A 45 -1.84 -9.56 15.51
N ASP A 46 -2.59 -8.79 16.31
CA ASP A 46 -3.68 -9.23 17.17
C ASP A 46 -5.06 -9.21 16.48
N GLY A 47 -5.11 -8.97 15.17
CA GLY A 47 -6.30 -9.11 14.33
C GLY A 47 -7.27 -7.91 14.35
N ARG A 48 -6.84 -6.74 14.85
CA ARG A 48 -7.63 -5.51 14.80
C ARG A 48 -7.38 -4.77 13.47
N PRO A 49 -8.32 -3.97 12.97
CA PRO A 49 -8.06 -3.08 11.84
C PRO A 49 -6.80 -2.23 12.05
N LEU A 50 -5.94 -2.14 11.03
CA LEU A 50 -4.68 -1.38 11.13
C LEU A 50 -4.90 0.09 11.54
N TRP A 51 -6.02 0.69 11.15
CA TRP A 51 -6.32 2.08 11.50
C TRP A 51 -6.57 2.28 13.01
N ASP A 52 -7.01 1.25 13.75
CA ASP A 52 -7.27 1.36 15.20
C ASP A 52 -5.98 1.67 15.99
N VAL A 53 -4.81 1.43 15.38
CA VAL A 53 -3.48 1.73 15.93
C VAL A 53 -2.72 2.75 15.07
N ALA A 54 -3.43 3.59 14.30
CA ALA A 54 -2.80 4.62 13.49
C ALA A 54 -1.90 5.52 14.35
N GLY A 55 -0.69 5.80 13.88
CA GLY A 55 0.30 6.56 14.65
C GLY A 55 1.02 5.75 15.74
N ASP A 56 0.84 4.45 15.80
CA ASP A 56 1.76 3.58 16.53
C ASP A 56 3.06 3.42 15.73
N ASP A 57 4.20 3.65 16.38
CA ASP A 57 5.53 3.49 15.77
C ASP A 57 5.83 2.01 15.44
N GLU A 58 5.12 1.07 16.07
CA GLU A 58 5.26 -0.37 15.80
C GLU A 58 4.45 -0.84 14.58
N ASN A 59 3.42 -0.10 14.17
CA ASN A 59 2.47 -0.51 13.12
C ASN A 59 2.45 0.50 11.95
N VAL A 60 3.57 0.58 11.23
CA VAL A 60 3.74 1.48 10.07
C VAL A 60 3.26 0.82 8.77
N PRO A 61 2.34 1.43 8.00
CA PRO A 61 1.91 0.87 6.73
C PRO A 61 3.01 0.96 5.66
N VAL A 62 3.23 -0.15 4.93
CA VAL A 62 4.21 -0.25 3.84
C VAL A 62 3.49 -0.70 2.57
N PHE A 63 3.84 -0.10 1.43
CA PHE A 63 3.21 -0.35 0.14
C PHE A 63 4.23 -0.90 -0.88
N TRP A 64 3.82 -1.86 -1.70
CA TRP A 64 4.63 -2.45 -2.77
C TRP A 64 3.83 -2.61 -4.06
N GLY A 65 4.54 -2.70 -5.19
CA GLY A 65 3.92 -2.99 -6.48
C GLY A 65 3.30 -4.39 -6.49
N CYS A 66 2.03 -4.48 -6.91
CA CYS A 66 1.28 -5.74 -6.90
C CYS A 66 0.99 -6.24 -8.33
N GLY A 67 0.89 -7.57 -8.49
CA GLY A 67 0.57 -8.24 -9.75
C GLY A 67 -0.81 -7.93 -10.33
N VAL A 68 -1.65 -7.16 -9.64
CA VAL A 68 -2.94 -6.65 -10.16
C VAL A 68 -2.79 -5.41 -11.04
N THR A 69 -1.61 -4.79 -11.08
CA THR A 69 -1.35 -3.59 -11.91
C THR A 69 -1.69 -3.78 -13.39
N PRO A 70 -1.37 -4.93 -14.04
CA PRO A 70 -1.80 -5.20 -15.40
C PRO A 70 -3.32 -5.30 -15.57
N GLN A 71 -4.03 -5.84 -14.56
CA GLN A 71 -5.50 -5.92 -14.60
C GLN A 71 -6.11 -4.51 -14.60
N GLU A 72 -5.63 -3.65 -13.72
CA GLU A 72 -6.05 -2.25 -13.65
C GLU A 72 -5.71 -1.48 -14.94
N ALA A 73 -4.53 -1.74 -15.52
CA ALA A 73 -4.13 -1.10 -16.78
C ALA A 73 -5.07 -1.47 -17.94
N VAL A 74 -5.46 -2.75 -18.04
CA VAL A 74 -6.43 -3.21 -19.04
C VAL A 74 -7.79 -2.54 -18.85
N ILE A 75 -8.30 -2.53 -17.61
CA ILE A 75 -9.60 -1.93 -17.28
C ILE A 75 -9.61 -0.44 -17.63
N ARG A 76 -8.55 0.30 -17.27
CA ARG A 76 -8.44 1.74 -17.55
C ARG A 76 -8.23 2.07 -19.02
N ALA A 77 -7.52 1.21 -19.75
CA ALA A 77 -7.28 1.39 -21.17
C ALA A 77 -8.50 1.01 -22.04
N ASP A 78 -9.53 0.41 -21.42
CA ASP A 78 -10.76 -0.04 -22.09
C ASP A 78 -10.46 -0.92 -23.31
N LEU A 79 -9.56 -1.90 -23.13
CA LEU A 79 -9.11 -2.73 -24.22
C LEU A 79 -10.26 -3.59 -24.77
N GLU A 80 -10.42 -3.58 -26.09
CA GLU A 80 -11.40 -4.41 -26.77
C GLU A 80 -11.01 -5.89 -26.77
N GLY A 81 -12.03 -6.76 -26.72
CA GLY A 81 -11.88 -8.21 -26.82
C GLY A 81 -11.96 -8.93 -25.47
N THR A 82 -11.49 -10.18 -25.45
CA THR A 82 -11.52 -11.01 -24.23
C THR A 82 -10.18 -10.92 -23.51
N VAL A 83 -10.19 -10.49 -22.25
CA VAL A 83 -9.02 -10.53 -21.37
C VAL A 83 -9.28 -11.51 -20.24
N MET A 84 -8.28 -12.35 -19.94
CA MET A 84 -8.34 -13.34 -18.86
C MET A 84 -7.24 -13.03 -17.85
N ALA A 85 -7.61 -13.04 -16.57
CA ALA A 85 -6.70 -12.87 -15.45
C ALA A 85 -7.11 -13.81 -14.31
N HIS A 86 -6.20 -14.06 -13.37
CA HIS A 86 -6.54 -14.78 -12.15
C HIS A 86 -7.34 -13.87 -11.21
N ALA A 87 -8.21 -14.47 -10.38
CA ALA A 87 -8.88 -13.74 -9.31
C ALA A 87 -7.87 -13.36 -8.19
N PRO A 88 -8.05 -12.22 -7.50
CA PRO A 88 -7.26 -11.89 -6.32
C PRO A 88 -7.26 -13.03 -5.30
N GLY A 89 -6.09 -13.36 -4.72
CA GLY A 89 -5.94 -14.50 -3.81
C GLY A 89 -5.87 -15.89 -4.48
N HIS A 90 -6.12 -16.00 -5.78
CA HIS A 90 -6.11 -17.27 -6.53
C HIS A 90 -4.98 -17.32 -7.57
N MET A 91 -3.73 -17.35 -7.11
CA MET A 91 -2.56 -17.34 -7.99
C MET A 91 -2.25 -18.72 -8.59
N LEU A 92 -1.52 -18.74 -9.72
CA LEU A 92 -0.93 -19.95 -10.27
C LEU A 92 0.33 -20.32 -9.46
N VAL A 93 0.31 -21.48 -8.82
CA VAL A 93 1.48 -22.02 -8.11
C VAL A 93 2.35 -22.78 -9.10
N LEU A 94 3.63 -22.45 -9.16
CA LEU A 94 4.63 -23.04 -10.06
C LEU A 94 5.60 -23.94 -9.28
N ASP A 95 6.27 -24.85 -10.00
CA ASP A 95 7.33 -25.70 -9.44
C ASP A 95 8.68 -24.97 -9.28
N CYS A 96 8.82 -23.75 -9.83
CA CYS A 96 10.04 -22.97 -9.73
C CYS A 96 10.20 -22.35 -8.34
N MET A 97 11.43 -22.39 -7.82
CA MET A 97 11.82 -21.72 -6.59
C MET A 97 12.21 -20.27 -6.87
N GLU A 98 12.08 -19.41 -5.86
CA GLU A 98 12.38 -17.98 -5.96
C GLU A 98 13.83 -17.71 -6.39
N ASP A 99 14.79 -18.47 -5.85
CA ASP A 99 16.22 -18.37 -6.15
C ASP A 99 16.57 -18.76 -7.60
N GLN A 100 15.66 -19.43 -8.30
CA GLN A 100 15.80 -19.75 -9.73
C GLN A 100 15.35 -18.58 -10.62
N VAL A 101 14.57 -17.65 -10.08
CA VAL A 101 13.97 -16.51 -10.80
C VAL A 101 14.70 -15.20 -10.48
N LEU A 102 15.03 -14.98 -9.21
CA LEU A 102 15.76 -13.81 -8.75
C LEU A 102 17.27 -14.13 -8.75
N LYS A 103 18.02 -13.46 -9.63
CA LYS A 103 19.49 -13.53 -9.71
C LYS A 103 20.15 -12.40 -8.94
#